data_AF-A0A376TXD3-F1
#
_entry.id   AF-A0A376TXD3-F1
#
_cell.length_a   1.000
_cell.length_b   1.000
_cell.length_c   1.000
_cell.angle_alpha   90.00
_cell.angle_beta   90.00
_cell.angle_gamma   90.00
#
_symmetry.space_group_name_H-M   'P 1'
#
loop_
_entity.id
_entity.type
_entity.pdbx_description
1 polymer ?
#
loop_
_entity_poly.entity_id
_entity_poly.type
_entity_poly.pdbx_seq_one_letter_code
_entity_poly.pdbx_strand_id
1 'polypeptide(L)'
;MAATFASTGTPSFFVHPGEAAHGDLGMVTPQDVVIAISNSGESSEITALIPVLKRLHVPLICITGRPESSMARAADVHLCVKVAKKPVR
;
A
#
# COMPACT_ATOMS: atom_id res chain seq x y z
N MET A 1 4.53 -10.75 -2.73
CA MET A 1 3.17 -10.69 -2.16
C MET A 1 2.12 -11.11 -3.18
N ALA A 2 2.02 -10.46 -4.35
CA ALA A 2 1.05 -10.85 -5.39
C ALA A 2 1.15 -12.35 -5.79
N ALA A 3 2.34 -12.86 -6.10
CA ALA A 3 2.52 -14.28 -6.44
C ALA A 3 1.96 -15.26 -5.38
N THR A 4 2.06 -14.92 -4.09
CA THR A 4 1.57 -15.74 -2.97
C THR A 4 0.04 -15.72 -2.85
N PHE A 5 -0.59 -14.55 -3.06
CA PHE A 5 -2.04 -14.47 -3.10
C PHE A 5 -2.59 -15.16 -4.34
N ALA A 6 -1.98 -14.95 -5.50
CA ALA A 6 -2.34 -15.64 -6.73
C ALA A 6 -2.26 -17.17 -6.56
N SER A 7 -1.20 -17.69 -5.91
CA SER A 7 -1.05 -19.14 -5.69
C SER A 7 -2.07 -19.74 -4.72
N THR A 8 -2.74 -18.91 -3.91
CA THR A 8 -3.81 -19.35 -2.98
C THR A 8 -5.22 -19.08 -3.54
N GLY A 9 -5.32 -18.76 -4.84
CA GLY A 9 -6.59 -18.54 -5.52
C GLY A 9 -7.13 -17.11 -5.41
N THR A 10 -6.35 -16.17 -4.88
CA THR A 10 -6.73 -14.75 -4.81
C THR A 10 -6.04 -13.97 -5.94
N PRO A 11 -6.76 -13.52 -6.99
CA PRO A 11 -6.18 -12.74 -8.08
C PRO A 11 -5.45 -11.51 -7.54
N SER A 12 -4.19 -11.32 -7.95
CA SER A 12 -3.40 -10.19 -7.51
C SER A 12 -2.23 -9.93 -8.46
N PHE A 13 -1.84 -8.66 -8.55
CA PHE A 13 -0.71 -8.21 -9.34
C PHE A 13 0.09 -7.17 -8.56
N PHE A 14 1.36 -7.02 -8.91
CA PHE A 14 2.20 -5.97 -8.34
C PHE A 14 2.18 -4.76 -9.25
N VAL A 15 2.04 -3.57 -8.67
CA VAL A 15 2.11 -2.30 -9.39
C VAL A 15 3.29 -1.51 -8.86
N HIS A 16 4.14 -1.03 -9.76
CA HIS A 16 5.21 -0.12 -9.38
C HIS A 16 4.62 1.28 -9.12
N PRO A 17 4.84 1.91 -7.94
CA PRO A 17 4.19 3.18 -7.59
C PRO A 17 4.42 4.32 -8.61
N GLY A 18 5.62 4.39 -9.20
CA GLY A 18 5.94 5.38 -10.24
C GLY A 18 5.17 5.19 -11.55
N GLU A 19 4.80 3.95 -11.90
CA GLU A 19 4.03 3.63 -13.11
C GLU A 19 2.51 3.79 -12.86
N ALA A 20 2.09 3.53 -11.62
CA ALA A 20 0.72 3.72 -11.13
C ALA A 20 0.18 5.13 -11.38
N ALA A 21 1.01 6.16 -11.15
CA ALA A 21 0.65 7.56 -11.36
C ALA A 21 0.53 7.96 -12.84
N HIS A 22 1.12 7.18 -13.75
CA HIS A 22 1.20 7.49 -15.18
C HIS A 22 0.26 6.64 -16.06
N GLY A 23 -0.56 5.76 -15.48
CA GLY A 23 -1.60 5.04 -16.24
C GLY A 23 -2.18 3.81 -15.56
N ASP A 24 -1.41 3.08 -14.73
CA ASP A 24 -1.84 1.77 -14.23
C ASP A 24 -2.96 1.87 -13.17
N LEU A 25 -3.16 3.04 -12.55
CA LEU A 25 -4.34 3.24 -11.69
C LEU A 25 -5.66 3.12 -12.45
N GLY A 26 -5.66 3.27 -13.78
CA GLY A 26 -6.86 3.09 -14.60
C GLY A 26 -7.43 1.67 -14.57
N MET A 27 -6.63 0.68 -14.13
CA MET A 27 -7.07 -0.70 -13.97
C MET A 27 -7.63 -1.02 -12.57
N VAL A 28 -7.51 -0.10 -11.61
CA VAL A 28 -8.03 -0.29 -10.25
C VAL A 28 -9.50 0.10 -10.20
N THR A 29 -10.32 -0.83 -9.76
CA THR A 29 -11.78 -0.68 -9.62
C THR A 29 -12.17 -0.64 -8.14
N PRO A 30 -13.38 -0.15 -7.82
CA PRO A 30 -13.90 -0.21 -6.43
C PRO A 30 -14.06 -1.63 -5.87
N GLN A 31 -13.95 -2.68 -6.70
CA GLN A 31 -14.01 -4.07 -6.28
C GLN A 31 -12.64 -4.62 -5.86
N ASP A 32 -11.57 -3.87 -6.13
CA ASP A 32 -10.21 -4.25 -5.77
C ASP A 32 -9.86 -3.79 -4.35
N VAL A 33 -8.80 -4.37 -3.80
CA VAL A 33 -8.17 -3.92 -2.55
C VAL A 33 -6.73 -3.56 -2.84
N VAL A 34 -6.31 -2.37 -2.42
CA VAL A 34 -4.91 -1.93 -2.54
C VAL A 34 -4.17 -2.19 -1.25
N ILE A 35 -3.04 -2.90 -1.36
CA ILE A 35 -2.10 -3.09 -0.26
C ILE A 35 -0.83 -2.30 -0.57
N ALA A 36 -0.61 -1.22 0.18
CA ALA A 36 0.55 -0.35 0.04
C ALA A 36 1.59 -0.63 1.13
N ILE A 37 2.85 -0.80 0.73
CA ILE A 37 3.96 -1.13 1.65
C ILE A 37 4.99 -0.01 1.63
N SER A 38 5.28 0.56 2.80
CA SER A 38 6.37 1.52 2.97
C SER A 38 6.85 1.55 4.41
N ASN A 39 8.15 1.33 4.63
CA ASN A 39 8.70 1.32 5.99
C ASN A 39 8.52 2.67 6.71
N SER A 40 8.78 3.79 6.03
CA SER A 40 8.53 5.13 6.59
C SER A 40 7.05 5.48 6.62
N GLY A 41 6.28 5.01 5.64
CA GLY A 41 4.90 5.43 5.40
C GLY A 41 4.78 6.83 4.79
N GLU A 42 5.88 7.37 4.25
CA GLU A 42 5.98 8.74 3.70
C GLU A 42 6.51 8.75 2.26
N SER A 43 6.39 7.64 1.52
CA SER A 43 6.78 7.62 0.10
C SER A 43 5.88 8.58 -0.68
N SER A 44 6.46 9.57 -1.35
CA SER A 44 5.71 10.56 -2.14
C SER A 44 4.91 9.92 -3.27
N GLU A 45 5.48 8.91 -3.93
CA GLU A 45 4.82 8.17 -5.01
C GLU A 45 3.56 7.46 -4.51
N ILE A 46 3.64 6.77 -3.36
CA ILE A 46 2.48 6.05 -2.79
C ILE A 46 1.47 7.03 -2.22
N THR A 47 1.92 8.04 -1.48
CA THR A 47 1.03 9.03 -0.84
C THR A 47 0.27 9.86 -1.87
N ALA A 48 0.85 10.12 -3.05
CA ALA A 48 0.15 10.77 -4.16
C ALA A 48 -1.04 9.96 -4.71
N LEU A 49 -1.05 8.63 -4.55
CA LEU A 49 -2.15 7.76 -5.01
C LEU A 49 -3.34 7.75 -4.04
N ILE A 50 -3.10 8.01 -2.75
CA ILE A 50 -4.12 7.90 -1.68
C ILE A 50 -5.39 8.70 -1.99
N PRO A 51 -5.33 9.98 -2.40
CA PRO A 51 -6.55 10.74 -2.70
C PRO A 51 -7.39 10.12 -3.82
N VAL A 52 -6.74 9.52 -4.82
CA VAL A 52 -7.43 8.87 -5.94
C VAL A 52 -8.10 7.58 -5.47
N LEU A 53 -7.39 6.74 -4.71
CA LEU A 53 -7.94 5.51 -4.13
C LEU A 53 -9.15 5.79 -3.24
N LYS A 54 -9.07 6.82 -2.39
CA LYS A 54 -10.20 7.25 -1.56
C LYS A 54 -11.39 7.74 -2.38
N ARG A 55 -11.16 8.52 -3.43
CA ARG A 55 -12.22 9.01 -4.33
C ARG A 55 -12.91 7.85 -5.08
N LEU A 56 -12.16 6.82 -5.42
CA LEU A 56 -12.67 5.60 -6.06
C LEU A 56 -13.30 4.62 -5.06
N HIS A 57 -13.30 4.94 -3.76
CA HIS A 57 -13.78 4.07 -2.69
C HIS A 57 -13.10 2.70 -2.67
N VAL A 58 -11.82 2.66 -3.06
CA VAL A 58 -11.00 1.44 -3.04
C VAL A 58 -10.47 1.23 -1.63
N PRO A 59 -10.77 0.10 -0.97
CA PRO A 59 -10.21 -0.22 0.34
C PRO A 59 -8.68 -0.22 0.32
N LEU A 60 -8.09 0.46 1.29
CA LEU A 60 -6.65 0.66 1.41
C LEU A 60 -6.09 0.01 2.68
N ILE A 61 -5.25 -1.00 2.50
CA ILE A 61 -4.42 -1.59 3.55
C ILE A 61 -3.02 -0.99 3.46
N CYS A 62 -2.49 -0.45 4.56
CA CYS A 62 -1.12 0.06 4.61
C CYS A 62 -0.26 -0.75 5.58
N ILE A 63 0.91 -1.17 5.11
CA ILE A 63 1.93 -1.85 5.91
C ILE A 63 3.09 -0.88 6.11
N THR A 64 3.26 -0.39 7.34
CA THR A 64 4.31 0.59 7.66
C THR A 64 5.00 0.31 8.99
N GLY A 65 6.22 0.80 9.15
CA GLY A 65 6.96 0.72 10.41
C GLY A 65 6.64 1.86 11.39
N ARG A 66 5.83 2.83 10.98
CA ARG A 66 5.52 4.05 11.74
C ARG A 66 4.01 4.25 11.81
N PRO A 67 3.36 4.01 12.96
CA PRO A 67 1.91 4.20 13.13
C PRO A 67 1.41 5.61 12.89
N GLU A 68 2.28 6.61 13.06
CA GLU A 68 1.93 8.03 12.89
C GLU A 68 2.11 8.55 11.47
N SER A 69 2.47 7.68 10.51
CA SER A 69 2.77 8.11 9.16
C SER A 69 1.52 8.51 8.36
N SER A 70 1.74 9.29 7.30
CA SER A 70 0.69 9.70 6.37
C SER A 70 -0.09 8.50 5.82
N MET A 71 0.62 7.44 5.41
CA MET A 71 -0.02 6.19 4.95
C MET A 71 -0.80 5.48 6.05
N ALA A 72 -0.27 5.39 7.27
CA ALA A 72 -0.95 4.71 8.37
C ALA A 72 -2.26 5.39 8.75
N ARG A 73 -2.28 6.72 8.79
CA ARG A 73 -3.47 7.53 9.09
C ARG A 73 -4.51 7.50 7.96
N ALA A 74 -4.08 7.29 6.73
CA ALA A 74 -4.96 7.27 5.59
C ALA A 74 -5.64 5.91 5.34
N ALA A 75 -5.07 4.82 5.87
CA ALA A 75 -5.52 3.46 5.62
C ALA A 75 -6.84 3.12 6.32
N ASP A 76 -7.61 2.22 5.71
CA ASP A 76 -8.75 1.57 6.36
C ASP A 76 -8.27 0.50 7.34
N VAL A 77 -7.17 -0.19 7.00
CA VAL A 77 -6.48 -1.13 7.89
C VAL A 77 -4.98 -0.83 7.88
N HIS A 78 -4.42 -0.58 9.07
CA HIS A 78 -2.97 -0.40 9.25
C HIS A 78 -2.33 -1.65 9.86
N LEU A 79 -1.32 -2.19 9.18
CA LEU A 79 -0.47 -3.25 9.68
C LEU A 79 0.88 -2.67 10.10
N CYS A 80 1.08 -2.50 11.41
CA CYS A 80 2.34 -2.01 11.96
C CYS A 80 3.40 -3.11 11.96
N VAL A 81 4.49 -2.89 11.24
CA VAL A 81 5.64 -3.82 11.15
C VAL A 81 6.92 -3.21 11.71
N LYS A 82 6.80 -2.38 12.76
CA LYS A 82 7.94 -1.71 13.40
C LYS A 82 8.98 -2.73 13.84
N VAL A 83 10.14 -2.70 13.21
CA VAL A 83 11.28 -3.56 13.57
C VAL A 83 12.11 -2.87 14.64
N ALA A 84 12.45 -3.58 15.72
CA ALA A 84 13.41 -3.09 16.70
C ALA A 84 14.78 -2.91 16.03
N LYS A 85 15.45 -1.77 16.27
CA LYS A 85 16.83 -1.58 15.80
C LYS A 85 17.67 -2.74 16.34
N LYS A 86 18.32 -3.51 15.45
CA LYS A 86 19.30 -4.50 15.88
C LYS A 86 20.34 -3.77 16.75
N PRO A 87 20.69 -4.28 17.94
CA PRO A 87 21.79 -3.71 18.70
C PRO A 87 23.04 -3.78 17.83
N VAL A 88 23.65 -2.63 17.59
CA VAL A 88 24.98 -2.55 16.99
C VAL A 88 25.91 -3.19 18.02
N ARG A 89 26.54 -4.31 17.66
CA ARG A 89 27.65 -4.87 18.42
C ARG A 89 28.91 -4.07 18.14
#